data_AF-A0A3P3ZDQ4-F1
#
_entry.id   AF-A0A3P3ZDQ4-F1
#
_cell.length_a   1.000
_cell.length_b   1.000
_cell.length_c   1.000
_cell.angle_alpha   90.00
_cell.angle_beta   90.00
_cell.angle_gamma   90.00
#
_symmetry.space_group_name_H-M   'P 1'
#
loop_
_entity.id
_entity.type
_entity.pdbx_description
1 polymer ?
#
loop_
_entity_poly.entity_id
_entity_poly.type
_entity_poly.pdbx_seq_one_letter_code
_entity_poly.pdbx_strand_id
1 'polypeptide(L)'
;MLTKYGDLTVVKDVLTLLEQTESYISKWRLNKWEFRVPPLLCPAEREKVMLQQDMLKAICLNQAEERKQVFDDIQIVAAITGTSPESVREKNRAWLQEEASKLRWRGEVNKARELRDAFLRLEVYGSRDHRLLERLCCIYGMGMQGTFDEAFSNIIIQDLSTGKLSIDETNPFVELQAYIVSRYPQIDLIHDFLGFNVISGYRPSLRRFLIHCLSKKNNIDNPVSNGRVLLHVSGSKETLFDFGDSENQIVHDDSIYGLPDFMYVRGSDVFLITIAANNHWLRKRQVPHAKQLEGIARRSSFVLGIPLDKVRIRNLLLPPNYVDSNSLRRLMESVLDMSQSSVREAAPWISLYVKELDTLDVDYCELEKTVNEEEWLTL
;
A
#
# COMPACT_ATOMS: atom_id res chain seq x y z
N MET A 1 18.03 6.48 -2.81
CA MET A 1 17.74 5.07 -3.11
C MET A 1 18.34 4.61 -4.43
N LEU A 2 17.85 5.07 -5.58
CA LEU A 2 18.39 4.70 -6.91
C LEU A 2 19.90 4.87 -7.03
N THR A 3 20.43 6.04 -6.66
CA THR A 3 21.88 6.32 -6.68
C THR A 3 22.69 5.42 -5.76
N LYS A 4 22.09 4.88 -4.70
CA LYS A 4 22.78 4.10 -3.67
C LYS A 4 22.75 2.59 -3.95
N TYR A 5 21.66 2.10 -4.51
CA TYR A 5 21.41 0.66 -4.68
C TYR A 5 21.25 0.21 -6.14
N GLY A 6 21.14 1.14 -7.10
CA GLY A 6 20.74 0.84 -8.48
C GLY A 6 21.73 0.01 -9.29
N ASP A 7 23.01 0.03 -8.94
CA ASP A 7 24.07 -0.62 -9.72
C ASP A 7 24.46 -2.02 -9.20
N LEU A 8 23.77 -2.52 -8.17
CA LEU A 8 24.08 -3.82 -7.56
C LEU A 8 23.41 -4.96 -8.35
N THR A 9 24.21 -5.94 -8.76
CA THR A 9 23.72 -7.19 -9.37
C THR A 9 23.00 -8.05 -8.34
N VAL A 10 21.73 -8.37 -8.60
CA VAL A 10 20.93 -9.26 -7.74
C VAL A 10 20.78 -10.64 -8.35
N VAL A 11 21.23 -11.66 -7.62
CA VAL A 11 21.25 -13.06 -8.07
C VAL A 11 20.12 -13.89 -7.43
N LYS A 12 19.70 -13.56 -6.20
CA LYS A 12 18.67 -14.28 -5.44
C LYS A 12 17.26 -13.80 -5.78
N ASP A 13 16.26 -14.67 -5.59
CA ASP A 13 14.85 -14.30 -5.74
C ASP A 13 14.36 -13.42 -4.58
N VAL A 14 13.29 -12.66 -4.84
CA VAL A 14 12.75 -11.66 -3.91
C VAL A 14 12.26 -12.27 -2.59
N LEU A 15 11.61 -13.45 -2.63
CA LEU A 15 11.02 -14.06 -1.45
C LEU A 15 12.11 -14.60 -0.53
N THR A 16 13.15 -15.21 -1.10
CA THR A 16 14.31 -15.68 -0.34
C THR A 16 15.06 -14.52 0.31
N LEU A 17 15.31 -13.43 -0.42
CA LEU A 17 15.94 -12.23 0.15
C LEU A 17 15.09 -11.63 1.27
N LEU A 18 13.78 -11.47 1.04
CA LEU A 18 12.85 -10.94 2.03
C LEU A 18 12.83 -11.77 3.31
N GLU A 19 12.69 -13.09 3.20
CA GLU A 19 12.68 -13.99 4.34
C GLU A 19 14.02 -14.02 5.10
N GLN A 20 15.16 -13.85 4.41
CA GLN A 20 16.48 -13.70 5.01
C GLN A 20 16.56 -12.39 5.81
N THR A 21 16.23 -11.26 5.19
CA THR A 21 16.22 -9.95 5.85
C THR A 21 15.29 -9.93 7.06
N GLU A 22 14.06 -10.44 6.94
CA GLU A 22 13.12 -10.53 8.06
C GLU A 22 13.62 -11.44 9.18
N SER A 23 14.37 -12.50 8.85
CA SER A 23 14.96 -13.38 9.87
C SER A 23 16.05 -12.68 10.69
N TYR A 24 16.73 -11.68 10.13
CA TYR A 24 17.66 -10.84 10.89
C TYR A 24 16.89 -9.93 11.84
N ILE A 25 15.84 -9.26 11.34
CA ILE A 25 15.01 -8.36 12.13
C ILE A 25 14.36 -9.11 13.30
N SER A 26 13.85 -10.32 13.08
CA SER A 26 13.20 -11.10 14.13
C SER A 26 14.15 -11.51 15.28
N LYS A 27 15.47 -11.49 15.05
CA LYS A 27 16.50 -11.77 16.07
C LYS A 27 16.93 -10.52 16.82
N TRP A 28 16.52 -9.33 16.38
CA TRP A 28 16.88 -8.08 17.04
C TRP A 28 16.16 -7.93 18.37
N ARG A 29 16.88 -7.38 19.34
CA ARG A 29 16.29 -6.84 20.57
C ARG A 29 15.78 -5.41 20.32
N LEU A 30 14.91 -4.92 21.19
CA LEU A 30 14.31 -3.58 21.06
C LEU A 30 15.36 -2.45 20.99
N ASN A 31 16.52 -2.61 21.65
CA ASN A 31 17.61 -1.64 21.62
C ASN A 31 18.23 -1.42 20.23
N LYS A 32 18.10 -2.37 19.30
CA LYS A 32 18.56 -2.20 17.91
C LYS A 32 17.78 -1.12 17.15
N TRP A 33 16.65 -0.69 17.67
CA TRP A 33 15.84 0.38 17.10
C TRP A 33 16.17 1.77 17.67
N GLU A 34 16.84 1.90 18.82
CA GLU A 34 16.94 3.18 19.54
C GLU A 34 17.79 4.24 18.82
N PHE A 35 18.96 3.84 18.30
CA PHE A 35 19.94 4.75 17.71
C PHE A 35 19.87 4.76 16.18
N ARG A 36 18.71 5.15 15.65
CA ARG A 36 18.41 5.14 14.20
C ARG A 36 17.89 6.47 13.66
N VAL A 37 17.57 7.42 14.52
CA VAL A 37 17.16 8.77 14.13
C VAL A 37 18.40 9.66 13.98
N PRO A 38 18.59 10.35 12.84
CA PRO A 38 19.73 11.25 12.66
C PRO A 38 19.75 12.38 13.71
N PRO A 39 20.91 12.67 14.34
CA PRO A 39 20.97 13.57 15.49
C PRO A 39 20.84 15.06 15.14
N LEU A 40 21.07 15.44 13.88
CA LEU A 40 21.16 16.84 13.43
C LEU A 40 19.86 17.37 12.78
N LEU A 41 18.75 16.64 12.91
CA LEU A 41 17.45 17.10 12.42
C LEU A 41 16.86 18.19 13.31
N CYS A 42 16.08 19.11 12.73
CA CYS A 42 15.31 20.04 13.56
C CYS A 42 14.21 19.29 14.34
N PRO A 43 13.71 19.84 15.47
CA PRO A 43 12.76 19.13 16.32
C PRO A 43 11.52 18.59 15.59
N ALA A 44 10.92 19.39 14.71
CA ALA A 44 9.72 19.01 13.96
C ALA A 44 9.99 17.87 12.95
N GLU A 45 11.14 17.89 12.27
CA GLU A 45 11.54 16.80 11.37
C GLU A 45 11.88 15.53 12.15
N ARG A 46 12.55 15.70 13.30
CA ARG A 46 12.93 14.59 14.18
C ARG A 46 11.69 13.84 14.68
N GLU A 47 10.65 14.54 15.11
CA GLU A 47 9.38 13.93 15.54
C GLU A 47 8.73 13.10 14.43
N LYS A 48 8.71 13.62 13.20
CA LYS A 48 8.16 12.89 12.05
C LYS A 48 8.97 11.63 11.71
N VAL A 49 10.31 11.73 11.75
CA VAL A 49 11.19 10.57 11.52
C VAL A 49 11.02 9.54 12.62
N MET A 50 10.89 9.96 13.89
CA MET A 50 10.59 9.08 15.02
C MET A 50 9.26 8.35 14.82
N LEU A 51 8.19 9.07 14.47
CA LEU A 51 6.88 8.47 14.19
C LEU A 51 6.96 7.43 13.07
N GLN A 52 7.62 7.76 11.96
CA GLN A 52 7.82 6.83 10.85
C GLN A 52 8.59 5.58 11.30
N GLN A 53 9.63 5.77 12.12
CA GLN A 53 10.42 4.66 12.64
C GLN A 53 9.62 3.77 13.59
N ASP A 54 8.79 4.35 14.45
CA ASP A 54 7.93 3.59 15.36
C ASP A 54 6.86 2.80 14.59
N MET A 55 6.31 3.36 13.51
CA MET A 55 5.41 2.63 12.61
C MET A 55 6.11 1.46 11.94
N LEU A 56 7.29 1.67 11.35
CA LEU A 56 8.08 0.61 10.72
C LEU A 56 8.46 -0.48 11.74
N LYS A 57 8.85 -0.09 12.95
CA LYS A 57 9.15 -1.00 14.06
C LYS A 57 7.92 -1.85 14.42
N ALA A 58 6.76 -1.23 14.60
CA ALA A 58 5.54 -1.94 14.96
C ALA A 58 5.16 -2.99 13.90
N ILE A 59 5.25 -2.63 12.61
CA ILE A 59 4.98 -3.54 11.50
C ILE A 59 5.98 -4.70 11.47
N CYS A 60 7.28 -4.43 11.63
CA CYS A 60 8.32 -5.46 11.69
C CYS A 60 8.12 -6.43 12.87
N LEU A 61 7.74 -5.93 14.05
CA LEU A 61 7.50 -6.77 15.22
C LEU A 61 6.23 -7.63 15.04
N ASN A 62 5.16 -7.05 14.50
CA ASN A 62 3.93 -7.80 14.19
C ASN A 62 4.21 -8.89 13.14
N GLN A 63 4.97 -8.58 12.09
CA GLN A 63 5.36 -9.55 11.06
C GLN A 63 6.22 -10.68 11.64
N ALA A 64 7.13 -10.37 12.57
CA ALA A 64 7.95 -11.38 13.23
C ALA A 64 7.10 -12.36 14.08
N GLU A 65 6.10 -11.85 14.79
CA GLU A 65 5.18 -12.66 15.58
C GLU A 65 4.26 -13.51 14.69
N GLU A 66 3.69 -12.92 13.64
CA GLU A 66 2.87 -13.65 12.66
C GLU A 66 3.68 -14.78 11.99
N ARG A 67 4.92 -14.50 11.57
CA ARG A 67 5.82 -15.50 10.97
C ARG A 67 6.12 -16.64 11.94
N LYS A 68 6.29 -16.33 13.23
CA LYS A 68 6.50 -17.35 14.27
C LYS A 68 5.27 -18.24 14.40
N GLN A 69 4.07 -17.67 14.45
CA GLN A 69 2.82 -18.44 14.49
C GLN A 69 2.63 -19.32 13.25
N VAL A 70 2.95 -18.80 12.06
CA VAL A 70 2.94 -19.60 10.82
C VAL A 70 3.94 -20.75 10.88
N PHE A 71 5.15 -20.52 11.41
CA PHE A 71 6.14 -21.60 11.59
C PHE A 71 5.65 -22.65 12.58
N ASP A 72 5.09 -22.23 13.71
CA ASP A 72 4.54 -23.13 14.72
C ASP A 72 3.39 -23.98 14.14
N ASP A 73 2.47 -23.38 13.38
CA ASP A 73 1.40 -24.11 12.69
C ASP A 73 1.95 -25.10 11.65
N ILE A 74 3.00 -24.75 10.90
CA ILE A 74 3.66 -25.67 9.97
C ILE A 74 4.25 -26.87 10.72
N GLN A 75 4.92 -26.62 11.87
CA GLN A 75 5.49 -27.70 12.69
C GLN A 75 4.40 -28.60 13.28
N ILE A 76 3.26 -28.04 13.72
CA ILE A 76 2.11 -28.81 14.20
C ILE A 76 1.59 -29.74 13.10
N VAL A 77 1.35 -29.22 11.89
CA VAL A 77 0.87 -30.02 10.77
C VAL A 77 1.87 -31.12 10.42
N ALA A 78 3.15 -30.77 10.32
CA ALA A 78 4.23 -31.72 10.02
C ALA A 78 4.35 -32.82 11.07
N ALA A 79 4.31 -32.48 12.36
CA ALA A 79 4.43 -33.43 13.46
C ALA A 79 3.22 -34.37 13.55
N ILE A 80 2.00 -33.86 13.35
CA ILE A 80 0.77 -34.67 13.43
C ILE A 80 0.68 -35.65 12.24
N THR A 81 1.03 -35.21 11.04
CA THR A 81 0.84 -36.00 9.80
C THR A 81 2.09 -36.78 9.39
N GLY A 82 3.25 -36.48 9.99
CA GLY A 82 4.54 -37.07 9.62
C GLY A 82 5.09 -36.57 8.28
N THR A 83 4.52 -35.50 7.70
CA THR A 83 5.06 -34.88 6.47
C THR A 83 6.22 -33.96 6.78
N SER A 84 7.08 -33.69 5.79
CA SER A 84 8.14 -32.69 5.96
C SER A 84 7.55 -31.27 6.06
N PRO A 85 8.08 -30.38 6.91
CA PRO A 85 7.63 -28.99 7.04
C PRO A 85 7.61 -28.22 5.72
N GLU A 86 8.57 -28.50 4.83
CA GLU A 86 8.68 -27.84 3.52
C GLU A 86 7.50 -28.18 2.60
N SER A 87 6.96 -29.40 2.73
CA SER A 87 5.87 -29.89 1.88
C SER A 87 4.47 -29.48 2.35
N VAL A 88 4.34 -28.91 3.56
CA VAL A 88 3.04 -28.56 4.16
C VAL A 88 2.30 -27.53 3.31
N ARG A 89 3.02 -26.54 2.79
CA ARG A 89 2.45 -25.43 1.98
C ARG A 89 1.90 -25.89 0.63
N GLU A 90 2.32 -27.05 0.14
CA GLU A 90 1.87 -27.61 -1.15
C GLU A 90 0.58 -28.43 -1.02
N LYS A 91 0.11 -28.68 0.21
CA LYS A 91 -1.06 -29.51 0.47
C LYS A 91 -2.37 -28.74 0.24
N ASN A 92 -3.45 -29.49 0.05
CA ASN A 92 -4.77 -28.94 -0.25
C ASN A 92 -5.84 -29.44 0.74
N ARG A 93 -7.07 -28.89 0.64
CA ARG A 93 -8.20 -29.28 1.50
C ARG A 93 -8.59 -30.76 1.39
N ALA A 94 -8.40 -31.39 0.23
CA ALA A 94 -8.70 -32.81 0.07
C ALA A 94 -7.72 -33.68 0.88
N TRP A 95 -6.43 -33.34 0.84
CA TRP A 95 -5.41 -33.97 1.68
C TRP A 95 -5.71 -33.77 3.17
N LEU A 96 -6.10 -32.54 3.58
CA LEU A 96 -6.51 -32.28 4.97
C LEU A 96 -7.69 -33.17 5.37
N GLN A 97 -8.70 -33.31 4.52
CA GLN A 97 -9.87 -34.13 4.80
C GLN A 97 -9.50 -35.61 4.98
N GLU A 98 -8.56 -36.12 4.19
CA GLU A 98 -8.05 -37.48 4.30
C GLU A 98 -7.30 -37.68 5.64
N GLU A 99 -6.33 -36.81 5.95
CA GLU A 99 -5.52 -36.92 7.18
C GLU A 99 -6.35 -36.72 8.45
N ALA A 100 -7.27 -35.74 8.45
CA ALA A 100 -8.18 -35.54 9.58
C ALA A 100 -9.11 -36.75 9.78
N SER A 101 -9.57 -37.38 8.69
CA SER A 101 -10.38 -38.60 8.74
C SER A 101 -9.59 -39.78 9.32
N LYS A 102 -8.33 -39.96 8.92
CA LYS A 102 -7.43 -40.99 9.47
C LYS A 102 -7.26 -40.83 10.99
N LEU A 103 -7.02 -39.62 11.47
CA LEU A 103 -6.87 -39.33 12.91
C LEU A 103 -8.17 -39.60 13.68
N ARG A 104 -9.31 -39.17 13.15
CA ARG A 104 -10.62 -39.45 13.76
C ARG A 104 -10.94 -40.94 13.81
N TRP A 105 -10.62 -41.68 12.75
CA TRP A 105 -10.80 -43.14 12.70
C TRP A 105 -9.98 -43.86 13.77
N ARG A 106 -8.78 -43.35 14.08
CA ARG A 106 -7.92 -43.86 15.17
C ARG A 106 -8.38 -43.40 16.57
N GLY A 107 -9.44 -42.60 16.68
CA GLY A 107 -9.94 -42.04 17.94
C GLY A 107 -9.18 -40.80 18.42
N GLU A 108 -8.23 -40.26 17.65
CA GLU A 108 -7.40 -39.10 18.02
C GLU A 108 -8.09 -37.77 17.67
N VAL A 109 -9.29 -37.55 18.22
CA VAL A 109 -10.17 -36.41 17.84
C VAL A 109 -9.52 -35.05 18.12
N ASN A 110 -8.76 -34.91 19.21
CA ASN A 110 -8.09 -33.66 19.56
C ASN A 110 -7.01 -33.28 18.54
N LYS A 111 -6.17 -34.23 18.12
CA LYS A 111 -5.16 -34.02 17.07
C LYS A 111 -5.81 -33.70 15.74
N ALA A 112 -6.94 -34.35 15.41
CA ALA A 112 -7.68 -34.05 14.19
C ALA A 112 -8.24 -32.61 14.18
N ARG A 113 -8.68 -32.10 15.33
CA ARG A 113 -9.13 -30.70 15.47
C ARG A 113 -7.95 -29.73 15.33
N GLU A 114 -6.87 -30.00 16.04
CA GLU A 114 -5.65 -29.18 16.01
C GLU A 114 -5.05 -29.09 14.60
N LEU A 115 -4.95 -30.22 13.89
CA LEU A 115 -4.55 -30.28 12.48
C LEU A 115 -5.43 -29.39 11.60
N ARG A 116 -6.75 -29.52 11.74
CA ARG A 116 -7.71 -28.71 10.96
C ARG A 116 -7.53 -27.23 11.24
N ASP A 117 -7.48 -26.84 12.50
CA ASP A 117 -7.44 -25.42 12.88
C ASP A 117 -6.10 -24.77 12.47
N ALA A 118 -4.98 -25.47 12.61
CA ALA A 118 -3.67 -25.02 12.11
C ALA A 118 -3.66 -24.91 10.58
N PHE A 119 -4.15 -25.92 9.88
CA PHE A 119 -4.18 -25.91 8.40
C PHE A 119 -5.05 -24.78 7.85
N LEU A 120 -6.23 -24.53 8.44
CA LEU A 120 -7.12 -23.46 8.00
C LEU A 120 -6.51 -22.06 8.21
N ARG A 121 -5.71 -21.86 9.27
CA ARG A 121 -4.94 -20.62 9.42
C ARG A 121 -3.83 -20.51 8.38
N LEU A 122 -3.12 -21.60 8.11
CA LEU A 122 -2.08 -21.64 7.06
C LEU A 122 -2.62 -21.39 5.66
N GLU A 123 -3.87 -21.73 5.36
CA GLU A 123 -4.48 -21.37 4.07
C GLU A 123 -4.59 -19.85 3.87
N VAL A 124 -4.73 -19.08 4.96
CA VAL A 124 -4.88 -17.62 4.91
C VAL A 124 -3.51 -16.93 5.00
N TYR A 125 -2.67 -17.35 5.95
CA TYR A 125 -1.42 -16.67 6.31
C TYR A 125 -0.15 -17.39 5.85
N GLY A 126 -0.26 -18.65 5.44
CA GLY A 126 0.88 -19.54 5.21
C GLY A 126 1.61 -19.32 3.88
N SER A 127 1.05 -18.51 2.97
CA SER A 127 1.69 -18.20 1.69
C SER A 127 2.95 -17.35 1.89
N ARG A 128 4.02 -17.66 1.16
CA ARG A 128 5.30 -16.91 1.26
C ARG A 128 5.17 -15.45 0.82
N ASP A 129 4.22 -15.17 -0.07
CA ASP A 129 3.90 -13.84 -0.58
C ASP A 129 2.76 -13.15 0.17
N HIS A 130 2.30 -13.70 1.31
CA HIS A 130 1.34 -13.03 2.17
C HIS A 130 1.84 -11.61 2.52
N ARG A 131 1.01 -10.61 2.21
CA ARG A 131 1.28 -9.16 2.36
C ARG A 131 2.62 -8.72 1.76
N LEU A 132 3.02 -9.31 0.63
CA LEU A 132 4.32 -9.06 -0.02
C LEU A 132 4.63 -7.57 -0.19
N LEU A 133 3.71 -6.78 -0.77
CA LEU A 133 3.96 -5.35 -0.99
C LEU A 133 4.16 -4.57 0.31
N GLU A 134 3.41 -4.89 1.36
CA GLU A 134 3.56 -4.24 2.67
C GLU A 134 4.90 -4.54 3.31
N ARG A 135 5.34 -5.80 3.23
CA ARG A 135 6.66 -6.24 3.71
C ARG A 135 7.78 -5.58 2.91
N LEU A 136 7.68 -5.53 1.58
CA LEU A 136 8.66 -4.84 0.74
C LEU A 136 8.69 -3.32 1.01
N CYS A 137 7.53 -2.68 1.18
CA CYS A 137 7.45 -1.26 1.53
C CYS A 137 8.00 -0.96 2.93
N CYS A 138 7.83 -1.88 3.88
CA CYS A 138 8.44 -1.76 5.20
C CYS A 138 9.97 -1.77 5.11
N ILE A 139 10.54 -2.75 4.38
CA ILE A 139 11.98 -2.80 4.13
C ILE A 139 12.45 -1.57 3.37
N TYR A 140 11.75 -1.17 2.31
CA TYR A 140 12.04 0.05 1.55
C TYR A 140 12.05 1.29 2.46
N GLY A 141 11.08 1.42 3.36
CA GLY A 141 11.00 2.50 4.36
C GLY A 141 12.19 2.51 5.32
N MET A 142 12.64 1.35 5.78
CA MET A 142 13.90 1.24 6.56
C MET A 142 15.11 1.72 5.74
N GLY A 143 15.15 1.40 4.45
CA GLY A 143 16.20 1.85 3.53
C GLY A 143 16.17 3.36 3.29
N MET A 144 14.97 3.95 3.21
CA MET A 144 14.75 5.39 3.10
C MET A 144 15.26 6.17 4.32
N GLN A 145 15.22 5.57 5.51
CA GLN A 145 15.80 6.17 6.71
C GLN A 145 17.34 6.20 6.67
N GLY A 146 17.97 5.28 5.92
CA GLY A 146 19.40 5.30 5.64
C GLY A 146 20.32 4.98 6.83
N THR A 147 19.77 4.57 7.96
CA THR A 147 20.51 4.25 9.21
C THR A 147 20.52 2.77 9.57
N PHE A 148 19.92 1.92 8.73
CA PHE A 148 19.76 0.49 8.99
C PHE A 148 20.73 -0.42 8.23
N ASP A 149 21.40 0.08 7.18
CA ASP A 149 22.14 -0.76 6.23
C ASP A 149 23.21 -1.64 6.90
N GLU A 150 23.99 -1.05 7.81
CA GLU A 150 25.07 -1.73 8.52
C GLU A 150 24.57 -2.68 9.63
N ALA A 151 23.27 -2.66 9.94
CA ALA A 151 22.69 -3.52 10.97
C ALA A 151 22.46 -4.98 10.50
N PHE A 152 22.66 -5.26 9.21
CA PHE A 152 22.36 -6.54 8.56
C PHE A 152 23.59 -7.34 8.12
N SER A 153 24.80 -6.87 8.40
CA SER A 153 26.05 -7.56 8.07
C SER A 153 26.98 -7.64 9.29
N ASN A 154 28.15 -8.26 9.12
CA ASN A 154 29.18 -8.39 10.15
C ASN A 154 28.70 -9.19 11.39
N ILE A 155 27.94 -10.26 11.14
CA ILE A 155 27.42 -11.13 12.21
C ILE A 155 28.36 -12.31 12.43
N ILE A 156 28.67 -12.61 13.69
CA ILE A 156 29.41 -13.82 14.05
C ILE A 156 28.46 -15.01 13.92
N ILE A 157 28.80 -15.95 13.05
CA ILE A 157 28.05 -17.19 12.83
C ILE A 157 28.88 -18.40 13.25
N GLN A 158 28.20 -19.44 13.73
CA GLN A 158 28.80 -20.73 14.03
C GLN A 158 28.36 -21.76 13.00
N ASP A 159 29.31 -22.44 12.38
CA ASP A 159 29.02 -23.62 11.55
C ASP A 159 28.55 -24.76 12.46
N LEU A 160 27.32 -25.24 12.27
CA LEU A 160 26.70 -26.28 13.09
C LEU A 160 27.41 -27.65 12.96
N SER A 161 28.10 -27.89 11.85
CA SER A 161 28.80 -29.15 11.59
C SER A 161 30.22 -29.18 12.15
N THR A 162 30.94 -28.05 12.08
CA THR A 162 32.34 -27.96 12.50
C THR A 162 32.55 -27.22 13.82
N GLY A 163 31.54 -26.50 14.31
CA GLY A 163 31.61 -25.64 15.49
C GLY A 163 32.44 -24.37 15.30
N LYS A 164 33.05 -24.15 14.12
CA LYS A 164 33.91 -23.00 13.84
C LYS A 164 33.12 -21.70 13.79
N LEU A 165 33.70 -20.65 14.36
CA LEU A 165 33.19 -19.29 14.30
C LEU A 165 33.77 -18.58 13.08
N SER A 166 32.92 -17.85 12.36
CA SER A 166 33.31 -16.98 11.25
C SER A 166 32.47 -15.70 11.26
N ILE A 167 32.91 -14.69 10.52
CA ILE A 167 32.16 -13.44 10.33
C ILE A 167 31.46 -13.53 9.00
N ASP A 168 30.13 -13.38 9.02
CA ASP A 168 29.32 -13.24 7.83
C ASP A 168 29.25 -11.77 7.41
N GLU A 169 29.91 -11.46 6.30
CA GLU A 169 29.93 -10.12 5.69
C GLU A 169 28.79 -9.92 4.68
N THR A 170 27.98 -10.95 4.40
CA THR A 170 26.85 -10.81 3.49
C THR A 170 25.81 -9.83 4.05
N ASN A 171 25.14 -9.09 3.15
CA ASN A 171 24.14 -8.11 3.52
C ASN A 171 22.85 -8.30 2.70
N PRO A 172 21.95 -9.19 3.15
CA PRO A 172 20.70 -9.46 2.43
C PRO A 172 19.80 -8.23 2.34
N PHE A 173 19.90 -7.28 3.27
CA PHE A 173 19.14 -6.04 3.23
C PHE A 173 19.55 -5.16 2.06
N VAL A 174 20.85 -4.94 1.84
CA VAL A 174 21.36 -4.13 0.72
C VAL A 174 21.01 -4.79 -0.62
N GLU A 175 21.15 -6.12 -0.74
CA GLU A 175 20.73 -6.87 -1.93
C GLU A 175 19.22 -6.71 -2.20
N LEU A 176 18.39 -6.78 -1.15
CA LEU A 176 16.94 -6.61 -1.27
C LEU A 176 16.54 -5.18 -1.65
N GLN A 177 17.20 -4.15 -1.12
CA GLN A 177 16.98 -2.76 -1.54
C GLN A 177 17.27 -2.57 -3.03
N ALA A 178 18.38 -3.13 -3.52
CA ALA A 178 18.73 -3.11 -4.93
C ALA A 178 17.68 -3.82 -5.79
N TYR A 179 17.18 -4.96 -5.33
CA TYR A 179 16.10 -5.68 -6.01
C TYR A 179 14.83 -4.83 -6.09
N ILE A 180 14.39 -4.26 -4.97
CA ILE A 180 13.18 -3.45 -4.87
C ILE A 180 13.25 -2.28 -5.86
N VAL A 181 14.34 -1.51 -5.81
CA VAL A 181 14.47 -0.28 -6.59
C VAL A 181 14.63 -0.56 -8.09
N SER A 182 15.26 -1.69 -8.48
CA SER A 182 15.43 -2.06 -9.89
C SER A 182 14.18 -2.70 -10.52
N ARG A 183 13.35 -3.39 -9.73
CA ARG A 183 12.21 -4.17 -10.23
C ARG A 183 10.85 -3.55 -9.95
N TYR A 184 10.74 -2.67 -8.95
CA TYR A 184 9.50 -1.97 -8.59
C TYR A 184 9.69 -0.46 -8.78
N PRO A 185 9.62 0.06 -10.02
CA PRO A 185 9.87 1.48 -10.31
C PRO A 185 8.85 2.45 -9.67
N GLN A 186 7.71 1.93 -9.20
CA GLN A 186 6.66 2.67 -8.51
C GLN A 186 6.59 2.34 -7.01
N ILE A 187 7.63 1.75 -6.41
CA ILE A 187 7.61 1.34 -5.01
C ILE A 187 7.36 2.52 -4.06
N ASP A 188 7.81 3.72 -4.43
CA ASP A 188 7.56 4.95 -3.67
C ASP A 188 6.07 5.31 -3.64
N LEU A 189 5.35 5.13 -4.75
CA LEU A 189 3.90 5.30 -4.82
C LEU A 189 3.18 4.28 -3.92
N ILE A 190 3.59 3.01 -3.99
CA ILE A 190 3.01 1.93 -3.18
C ILE A 190 3.27 2.18 -1.69
N HIS A 191 4.48 2.59 -1.33
CA HIS A 191 4.87 2.95 0.03
C HIS A 191 3.97 4.05 0.60
N ASP A 192 3.72 5.09 -0.19
CA ASP A 192 2.85 6.19 0.22
C ASP A 192 1.38 5.76 0.30
N PHE A 193 0.88 4.99 -0.67
CA PHE A 193 -0.49 4.47 -0.67
C PHE A 193 -0.77 3.50 0.48
N LEU A 194 0.23 2.75 0.95
CA LEU A 194 0.08 1.90 2.14
C LEU A 194 0.08 2.69 3.46
N GLY A 195 0.39 3.98 3.41
CA GLY A 195 0.38 4.90 4.55
C GLY A 195 1.70 5.00 5.31
N PHE A 196 2.83 4.61 4.69
CA PHE A 196 4.14 4.72 5.34
C PHE A 196 4.73 6.13 5.31
N ASN A 197 4.18 7.05 4.50
CA ASN A 197 4.65 8.43 4.40
C ASN A 197 3.86 9.37 5.31
N VAL A 198 4.28 9.44 6.57
CA VAL A 198 3.71 10.36 7.58
C VAL A 198 4.09 11.82 7.38
N ILE A 199 5.06 12.12 6.51
CA ILE A 199 5.60 13.48 6.37
C ILE A 199 4.72 14.33 5.45
N SER A 200 4.38 13.78 4.28
CA SER A 200 3.60 14.46 3.25
C SER A 200 2.29 13.76 2.90
N GLY A 201 2.00 12.63 3.55
CA GLY A 201 0.90 11.75 3.15
C GLY A 201 1.09 11.22 1.74
N TYR A 202 0.00 10.73 1.15
CA TYR A 202 0.03 10.11 -0.17
C TYR A 202 -0.43 11.05 -1.30
N ARG A 203 -0.90 12.26 -1.01
CA ARG A 203 -1.42 13.22 -2.01
C ARG A 203 -0.41 13.51 -3.15
N PRO A 204 0.89 13.77 -2.90
CA PRO A 204 1.85 13.97 -3.98
C PRO A 204 2.05 12.73 -4.86
N SER A 205 1.99 11.55 -4.25
CA SER A 205 2.08 10.27 -4.95
C SER A 205 0.81 9.97 -5.75
N LEU A 206 -0.37 10.30 -5.23
CA LEU A 206 -1.62 10.26 -5.98
C LEU A 206 -1.57 11.16 -7.21
N ARG A 207 -1.08 12.41 -7.06
CA ARG A 207 -0.88 13.33 -8.19
C ARG A 207 -0.04 12.70 -9.31
N ARG A 208 1.12 12.13 -8.95
CA ARG A 208 2.02 11.46 -9.91
C ARG A 208 1.35 10.23 -10.54
N PHE A 209 0.64 9.45 -9.74
CA PHE A 209 -0.09 8.27 -10.19
C PHE A 209 -1.20 8.61 -11.20
N LEU A 210 -2.00 9.64 -10.93
CA LEU A 210 -3.06 10.12 -11.83
C LEU A 210 -2.49 10.55 -13.19
N ILE A 211 -1.39 11.33 -13.17
CA ILE A 211 -0.69 11.75 -14.40
C ILE A 211 -0.19 10.53 -15.16
N HIS A 212 0.47 9.58 -14.49
CA HIS A 212 1.00 8.37 -15.10
C HIS A 212 -0.10 7.52 -15.74
N CYS A 213 -1.17 7.23 -15.00
CA CYS A 213 -2.31 6.45 -15.48
C CYS A 213 -2.97 7.07 -16.72
N LEU A 214 -3.23 8.39 -16.69
CA LEU A 214 -3.82 9.09 -17.82
C LEU A 214 -2.87 9.20 -19.02
N SER A 215 -1.57 9.35 -18.77
CA SER A 215 -0.56 9.36 -19.83
C SER A 215 -0.49 8.00 -20.53
N LYS A 216 -0.51 6.91 -19.77
CA LYS A 216 -0.60 5.54 -20.32
C LYS A 216 -1.90 5.30 -21.08
N LYS A 217 -3.04 5.70 -20.50
CA LYS A 217 -4.35 5.59 -21.17
C LYS A 217 -4.38 6.29 -22.52
N ASN A 218 -3.77 7.48 -22.62
CA ASN A 218 -3.80 8.31 -23.82
C ASN A 218 -2.55 8.16 -24.71
N ASN A 219 -1.66 7.20 -24.44
CA ASN A 219 -0.39 6.99 -25.15
C ASN A 219 0.49 8.26 -25.25
N ILE A 220 0.66 8.95 -24.13
CA ILE A 220 1.46 10.17 -24.01
C ILE A 220 2.76 9.83 -23.30
N ASP A 221 3.90 9.97 -23.98
CA ASP A 221 5.21 9.67 -23.38
C ASP A 221 5.71 10.80 -22.46
N ASN A 222 5.43 12.06 -22.82
CA ASN A 222 5.90 13.24 -22.09
C ASN A 222 4.71 14.17 -21.78
N PRO A 223 3.97 13.93 -20.69
CA PRO A 223 2.86 14.79 -20.31
C PRO A 223 3.36 16.19 -19.96
N VAL A 224 2.80 17.20 -20.61
CA VAL A 224 3.10 18.61 -20.33
C VAL A 224 2.13 19.10 -19.26
N SER A 225 2.67 19.60 -18.16
CA SER A 225 1.90 20.29 -17.12
C SER A 225 2.06 21.80 -17.27
N ASN A 226 0.98 22.56 -17.03
CA ASN A 226 0.99 24.01 -17.01
C ASN A 226 0.42 24.51 -15.69
N GLY A 227 1.30 24.80 -14.74
CA GLY A 227 0.93 25.19 -13.39
C GLY A 227 0.08 24.11 -12.70
N ARG A 228 -1.19 24.44 -12.43
CA ARG A 228 -2.15 23.53 -11.78
C ARG A 228 -2.91 22.63 -12.74
N VAL A 229 -2.84 22.89 -14.05
CA VAL A 229 -3.33 21.94 -15.06
C VAL A 229 -2.26 20.86 -15.24
N LEU A 230 -2.54 19.69 -14.70
CA LEU A 230 -1.59 18.59 -14.64
C LEU A 230 -1.48 17.83 -15.95
N LEU A 231 -2.59 17.68 -16.65
CA LEU A 231 -2.68 17.04 -17.94
C LEU A 231 -3.88 17.60 -18.70
N HIS A 232 -3.70 17.89 -19.99
CA HIS A 232 -4.80 18.20 -20.89
C HIS A 232 -4.63 17.39 -22.18
N VAL A 233 -5.65 16.63 -22.55
CA VAL A 233 -5.66 15.80 -23.76
C VAL A 233 -6.82 16.25 -24.64
N SER A 234 -6.51 17.03 -25.67
CA SER A 234 -7.54 17.64 -26.53
C SER A 234 -8.35 16.60 -27.32
N GLY A 235 -7.72 15.51 -27.75
CA GLY A 235 -8.36 14.45 -28.54
C GLY A 235 -9.46 13.70 -27.77
N SER A 236 -9.20 13.35 -26.51
CA SER A 236 -10.15 12.66 -25.62
C SER A 236 -10.96 13.62 -24.74
N LYS A 237 -10.74 14.95 -24.86
CA LYS A 237 -11.36 15.99 -24.03
C LYS A 237 -11.18 15.70 -22.53
N GLU A 238 -9.98 15.31 -22.16
CA GLU A 238 -9.63 15.00 -20.78
C GLU A 238 -8.80 16.12 -20.17
N THR A 239 -9.09 16.51 -18.94
CA THR A 239 -8.29 17.50 -18.20
C THR A 239 -8.19 17.11 -16.74
N LEU A 240 -6.96 17.03 -16.23
CA LEU A 240 -6.66 16.83 -14.82
C LEU A 240 -6.15 18.13 -14.21
N PHE A 241 -6.75 18.57 -13.12
CA PHE A 241 -6.43 19.80 -12.42
C PHE A 241 -6.13 19.55 -10.94
N ASP A 242 -5.06 20.17 -10.45
CA ASP A 242 -4.66 20.20 -9.04
C ASP A 242 -5.31 21.42 -8.36
N PHE A 243 -6.35 21.19 -7.56
CA PHE A 243 -7.09 22.28 -6.95
C PHE A 243 -6.35 22.88 -5.76
N GLY A 244 -5.84 22.02 -4.88
CA GLY A 244 -5.09 22.40 -3.70
C GLY A 244 -5.11 21.30 -2.65
N ASP A 245 -4.30 21.47 -1.62
CA ASP A 245 -4.24 20.55 -0.48
C ASP A 245 -5.44 20.79 0.45
N SER A 246 -6.43 19.89 0.36
CA SER A 246 -7.69 20.07 1.08
C SER A 246 -7.52 19.92 2.59
N GLU A 247 -6.60 19.06 3.04
CA GLU A 247 -6.33 18.80 4.46
C GLU A 247 -5.79 20.05 5.14
N ASN A 248 -4.80 20.71 4.53
CA ASN A 248 -4.24 21.92 5.09
C ASN A 248 -5.20 23.12 4.98
N GLN A 249 -5.98 23.22 3.89
CA GLN A 249 -6.85 24.37 3.68
C GLN A 249 -8.08 24.39 4.59
N ILE A 250 -8.69 23.23 4.86
CA ILE A 250 -9.95 23.17 5.62
C ILE A 250 -9.79 23.59 7.09
N VAL A 251 -8.59 23.45 7.65
CA VAL A 251 -8.28 23.81 9.05
C VAL A 251 -8.12 25.31 9.24
N HIS A 252 -7.78 26.04 8.18
CA HIS A 252 -7.47 27.48 8.27
C HIS A 252 -8.69 28.40 8.21
N ASP A 253 -9.85 27.92 7.71
CA ASP A 253 -11.05 28.74 7.58
C ASP A 253 -12.32 27.90 7.82
N ASP A 254 -13.05 28.24 8.88
CA ASP A 254 -14.28 27.57 9.29
C ASP A 254 -15.48 27.81 8.35
N SER A 255 -15.36 28.79 7.44
CA SER A 255 -16.43 29.16 6.51
C SER A 255 -16.35 28.46 5.16
N ILE A 256 -15.28 27.72 4.87
CA ILE A 256 -15.09 27.05 3.59
C ILE A 256 -15.70 25.64 3.61
N TYR A 257 -16.48 25.35 2.56
CA TYR A 257 -17.12 24.07 2.28
C TYR A 257 -16.81 23.61 0.86
N GLY A 258 -16.67 22.30 0.65
CA GLY A 258 -16.46 21.71 -0.68
C GLY A 258 -15.06 21.98 -1.23
N LEU A 259 -14.07 21.30 -0.68
CA LEU A 259 -12.65 21.44 -1.03
C LEU A 259 -12.12 20.12 -1.61
N PRO A 260 -12.29 19.87 -2.93
CA PRO A 260 -11.64 18.74 -3.57
C PRO A 260 -10.14 18.97 -3.70
N ASP A 261 -9.37 17.90 -3.72
CA ASP A 261 -7.92 17.94 -3.96
C ASP A 261 -7.62 18.02 -5.46
N PHE A 262 -8.31 17.21 -6.25
CA PHE A 262 -8.17 17.15 -7.70
C PHE A 262 -9.52 17.24 -8.39
N MET A 263 -9.53 17.83 -9.58
CA MET A 263 -10.67 17.78 -10.50
C MET A 263 -10.23 17.07 -11.77
N TYR A 264 -10.96 16.03 -12.16
CA TYR A 264 -10.76 15.34 -13.43
C TYR A 264 -12.01 15.49 -14.29
N VAL A 265 -11.83 16.00 -15.51
CA VAL A 265 -12.91 16.14 -16.49
C VAL A 265 -12.63 15.20 -17.65
N ARG A 266 -13.64 14.43 -18.06
CA ARG A 266 -13.61 13.47 -19.17
C ARG A 266 -14.84 13.66 -20.04
N GLY A 267 -14.70 14.38 -21.15
CA GLY A 267 -15.83 14.69 -22.02
C GLY A 267 -16.88 15.55 -21.30
N SER A 268 -18.00 14.95 -20.91
CA SER A 268 -19.07 15.62 -20.16
C SER A 268 -19.11 15.24 -18.67
N ASP A 269 -18.24 14.33 -18.25
CA ASP A 269 -18.15 13.85 -16.87
C ASP A 269 -17.14 14.68 -16.08
N VAL A 270 -17.52 15.12 -14.89
CA VAL A 270 -16.68 15.87 -13.95
C VAL A 270 -16.56 15.07 -12.66
N PHE A 271 -15.34 14.78 -12.26
CA PHE A 271 -15.02 14.08 -11.01
C PHE A 271 -14.30 15.01 -10.06
N LEU A 272 -14.79 15.11 -8.84
CA LEU A 272 -14.15 15.83 -7.75
C LEU A 272 -13.53 14.80 -6.79
N ILE A 273 -12.21 14.71 -6.79
CA ILE A 273 -11.46 13.73 -5.99
C ILE A 273 -10.99 14.42 -4.71
N THR A 274 -11.45 13.94 -3.57
CA THR A 274 -11.17 14.50 -2.25
C THR A 274 -10.48 13.46 -1.38
N ILE A 275 -9.37 13.83 -0.76
CA ILE A 275 -8.72 13.05 0.30
C ILE A 275 -9.36 13.48 1.62
N ALA A 276 -9.96 12.53 2.34
CA ALA A 276 -10.60 12.83 3.62
C ALA A 276 -9.60 13.42 4.62
N ALA A 277 -10.03 14.36 5.44
CA ALA A 277 -9.24 14.89 6.53
C ALA A 277 -9.12 13.85 7.66
N ASN A 278 -8.01 13.92 8.39
CA ASN A 278 -7.81 13.14 9.61
C ASN A 278 -8.85 13.44 10.71
N ASN A 279 -9.34 14.68 10.75
CA ASN A 279 -10.35 15.09 11.72
C ASN A 279 -11.76 14.77 11.21
N HIS A 280 -12.45 13.84 11.89
CA HIS A 280 -13.82 13.43 11.57
C HIS A 280 -14.83 14.60 11.48
N TRP A 281 -14.68 15.64 12.29
CA TRP A 281 -15.56 16.81 12.27
C TRP A 281 -15.44 17.61 10.96
N LEU A 282 -14.28 17.56 10.31
CA LEU A 282 -13.99 18.31 9.09
C LEU A 282 -14.40 17.55 7.82
N ARG A 283 -14.48 16.21 7.87
CA ARG A 283 -14.83 15.36 6.72
C ARG A 283 -16.16 15.74 6.07
N LYS A 284 -17.18 16.07 6.88
CA LYS A 284 -18.51 16.49 6.38
C LYS A 284 -18.49 17.83 5.65
N ARG A 285 -17.53 18.70 5.97
CA ARG A 285 -17.36 20.02 5.34
C ARG A 285 -16.54 19.94 4.04
N GLN A 286 -15.71 18.92 3.91
CA GLN A 286 -14.85 18.68 2.74
C GLN A 286 -15.64 18.31 1.49
N VAL A 287 -16.70 17.53 1.64
CA VAL A 287 -17.55 17.09 0.52
C VAL A 287 -18.43 18.24 0.04
N PRO A 288 -18.37 18.65 -1.24
CA PRO A 288 -19.19 19.73 -1.76
C PRO A 288 -20.69 19.44 -1.68
N HIS A 289 -21.48 20.45 -1.28
CA HIS A 289 -22.94 20.35 -1.26
C HIS A 289 -23.53 20.35 -2.68
N ALA A 290 -24.72 19.78 -2.89
CA ALA A 290 -25.40 19.71 -4.20
C ALA A 290 -25.44 21.06 -4.95
N LYS A 291 -25.83 22.14 -4.27
CA LYS A 291 -25.81 23.51 -4.83
C LYS A 291 -24.42 23.96 -5.35
N GLN A 292 -23.34 23.54 -4.69
CA GLN A 292 -21.99 23.81 -5.16
C GLN A 292 -21.66 22.97 -6.40
N LEU A 293 -22.07 21.69 -6.42
CA LEU A 293 -21.92 20.82 -7.58
C LEU A 293 -22.65 21.37 -8.81
N GLU A 294 -23.90 21.83 -8.67
CA GLU A 294 -24.65 22.53 -9.74
C GLU A 294 -23.88 23.76 -10.24
N GLY A 295 -23.35 24.57 -9.31
CA GLY A 295 -22.54 25.73 -9.65
C GLY A 295 -21.24 25.37 -10.39
N ILE A 296 -20.58 24.28 -10.01
CA ILE A 296 -19.40 23.75 -10.72
C ILE A 296 -19.80 23.28 -12.12
N ALA A 297 -20.85 22.47 -12.23
CA ALA A 297 -21.30 21.92 -13.51
C ALA A 297 -21.74 23.02 -14.51
N ARG A 298 -22.43 24.08 -14.04
CA ARG A 298 -22.69 25.29 -14.85
C ARG A 298 -21.41 25.97 -15.35
N ARG A 299 -20.40 26.09 -14.49
CA ARG A 299 -19.11 26.70 -14.86
C ARG A 299 -18.34 25.81 -15.85
N SER A 300 -18.37 24.50 -15.67
CA SER A 300 -17.81 23.55 -16.64
C SER A 300 -18.46 23.70 -18.00
N SER A 301 -19.78 23.91 -18.07
CA SER A 301 -20.47 24.20 -19.32
C SER A 301 -19.96 25.49 -19.99
N PHE A 302 -19.83 26.58 -19.23
CA PHE A 302 -19.35 27.86 -19.78
C PHE A 302 -17.88 27.84 -20.22
N VAL A 303 -17.01 27.17 -19.46
CA VAL A 303 -15.56 27.20 -19.69
C VAL A 303 -15.14 26.13 -20.70
N LEU A 304 -15.69 24.92 -20.60
CA LEU A 304 -15.30 23.76 -21.41
C LEU A 304 -16.21 23.55 -22.63
N GLY A 305 -17.28 24.35 -22.76
CA GLY A 305 -18.22 24.27 -23.88
C GLY A 305 -19.07 22.99 -23.88
N ILE A 306 -19.22 22.33 -22.72
CA ILE A 306 -20.06 21.14 -22.58
C ILE A 306 -21.53 21.60 -22.53
N PRO A 307 -22.46 21.01 -23.33
CA PRO A 307 -23.88 21.32 -23.21
C PRO A 307 -24.37 21.07 -21.78
N LEU A 308 -25.11 22.04 -21.22
CA LEU A 308 -25.50 22.04 -19.81
C LEU A 308 -26.28 20.77 -19.43
N ASP A 309 -27.17 20.34 -20.31
CA ASP A 309 -28.03 19.14 -20.22
C ASP A 309 -27.26 17.81 -20.24
N LYS A 310 -25.94 17.86 -20.48
CA LYS A 310 -25.07 16.69 -20.57
C LYS A 310 -24.00 16.64 -19.48
N VAL A 311 -23.86 17.69 -18.68
CA VAL A 311 -22.84 17.72 -17.62
C VAL A 311 -23.26 16.77 -16.51
N ARG A 312 -22.42 15.79 -16.22
CA ARG A 312 -22.58 14.89 -15.08
C ARG A 312 -21.44 15.12 -14.12
N ILE A 313 -21.74 15.37 -12.84
CA ILE A 313 -20.73 15.60 -11.81
C ILE A 313 -20.86 14.59 -10.68
N ARG A 314 -19.71 14.11 -10.17
CA ARG A 314 -19.66 13.15 -9.07
C ARG A 314 -18.48 13.42 -8.14
N ASN A 315 -18.70 13.17 -6.85
CA ASN A 315 -17.64 13.16 -5.85
C ASN A 315 -16.97 11.78 -5.80
N LEU A 316 -15.68 11.77 -5.51
CA LEU A 316 -14.92 10.59 -5.10
C LEU A 316 -14.20 10.95 -3.79
N LEU A 317 -14.57 10.26 -2.70
CA LEU A 317 -13.89 10.38 -1.42
C LEU A 317 -12.87 9.24 -1.26
N LEU A 318 -11.65 9.60 -0.86
CA LEU A 318 -10.53 8.68 -0.60
C LEU A 318 -10.14 8.71 0.90
N PRO A 319 -9.52 7.63 1.44
CA PRO A 319 -9.17 7.56 2.86
C PRO A 319 -8.09 8.59 3.23
N PRO A 320 -7.97 8.98 4.51
CA PRO A 320 -7.10 10.09 4.91
C PRO A 320 -5.61 9.78 4.81
N ASN A 321 -5.18 8.61 5.32
CA ASN A 321 -3.75 8.32 5.54
C ASN A 321 -3.18 7.27 4.57
N TYR A 322 -4.02 6.61 3.79
CA TYR A 322 -3.65 5.53 2.88
C TYR A 322 -4.68 5.44 1.76
N VAL A 323 -4.46 4.54 0.79
CA VAL A 323 -5.43 4.22 -0.25
C VAL A 323 -5.66 2.72 -0.23
N ASP A 324 -6.90 2.28 -0.02
CA ASP A 324 -7.23 0.85 -0.05
C ASP A 324 -7.41 0.35 -1.49
N SER A 325 -7.47 -0.96 -1.64
CA SER A 325 -7.52 -1.64 -2.94
C SER A 325 -8.81 -1.30 -3.70
N ASN A 326 -9.93 -1.09 -3.00
CA ASN A 326 -11.19 -0.75 -3.65
C ASN A 326 -11.20 0.71 -4.11
N SER A 327 -10.63 1.64 -3.35
CA SER A 327 -10.46 3.02 -3.80
C SER A 327 -9.58 3.11 -5.05
N LEU A 328 -8.45 2.39 -5.09
CA LEU A 328 -7.60 2.34 -6.29
C LEU A 328 -8.35 1.77 -7.50
N ARG A 329 -9.10 0.67 -7.31
CA ARG A 329 -9.91 0.08 -8.39
C ARG A 329 -10.96 1.06 -8.90
N ARG A 330 -11.74 1.67 -7.99
CA ARG A 330 -12.78 2.67 -8.32
C ARG A 330 -12.18 3.87 -9.07
N LEU A 331 -11.01 4.34 -8.63
CA LEU A 331 -10.30 5.43 -9.28
C LEU A 331 -9.89 5.06 -10.71
N MET A 332 -9.22 3.92 -10.91
CA MET A 332 -8.74 3.56 -12.26
C MET A 332 -9.84 3.13 -13.21
N GLU A 333 -10.78 2.30 -12.75
CA GLU A 333 -11.82 1.72 -13.60
C GLU A 333 -12.98 2.70 -13.80
N SER A 334 -13.54 3.25 -12.72
CA SER A 334 -14.74 4.09 -12.82
C SER A 334 -14.44 5.55 -13.16
N VAL A 335 -13.44 6.14 -12.50
CA VAL A 335 -13.09 7.56 -12.72
C VAL A 335 -12.26 7.74 -13.98
N LEU A 336 -11.14 7.03 -14.09
CA LEU A 336 -10.22 7.18 -15.23
C LEU A 336 -10.65 6.40 -16.48
N ASP A 337 -11.69 5.55 -16.43
CA ASP A 337 -12.17 4.71 -17.56
C ASP A 337 -11.10 3.77 -18.13
N MET A 338 -10.24 3.22 -17.28
CA MET A 338 -9.15 2.39 -17.78
C MET A 338 -9.63 0.95 -17.99
N SER A 339 -9.34 0.42 -19.18
CA SER A 339 -9.50 -1.01 -19.45
C SER A 339 -8.58 -1.84 -18.53
N GLN A 340 -8.94 -3.09 -18.24
CA GLN A 340 -8.11 -3.96 -17.40
C GLN A 340 -6.68 -4.14 -17.94
N SER A 341 -6.49 -4.15 -19.26
CA SER A 341 -5.16 -4.18 -19.88
C SER A 341 -4.38 -2.90 -19.59
N SER A 342 -5.01 -1.73 -19.76
CA SER A 342 -4.37 -0.44 -19.44
C SER A 342 -4.01 -0.32 -17.96
N VAL A 343 -4.85 -0.84 -17.07
CA VAL A 343 -4.58 -0.89 -15.62
C VAL A 343 -3.34 -1.75 -15.34
N ARG A 344 -3.25 -2.96 -15.93
CA ARG A 344 -2.10 -3.86 -15.75
C ARG A 344 -0.79 -3.26 -16.29
N GLU A 345 -0.86 -2.50 -17.38
CA GLU A 345 0.29 -1.80 -17.93
C GLU A 345 0.72 -0.60 -17.08
N ALA A 346 -0.24 0.18 -16.58
CA ALA A 346 0.04 1.39 -15.78
C ALA A 346 0.48 1.05 -14.35
N ALA A 347 -0.11 0.01 -13.75
CA ALA A 347 0.10 -0.42 -12.37
C ALA A 347 0.19 -1.97 -12.30
N PRO A 348 1.30 -2.59 -12.76
CA PRO A 348 1.45 -4.05 -12.79
C PRO A 348 1.41 -4.70 -11.39
N TRP A 349 1.65 -3.93 -10.34
CA TRP A 349 1.61 -4.36 -8.94
C TRP A 349 0.19 -4.43 -8.35
N ILE A 350 -0.84 -3.95 -9.05
CA ILE A 350 -2.19 -3.80 -8.49
C ILE A 350 -2.80 -5.12 -8.01
N SER A 351 -2.48 -6.25 -8.67
CA SER A 351 -2.98 -7.57 -8.27
C SER A 351 -2.36 -8.09 -6.97
N LEU A 352 -1.22 -7.53 -6.57
CA LEU A 352 -0.54 -7.85 -5.31
C LEU A 352 -0.93 -6.87 -4.18
N TYR A 353 -1.71 -5.85 -4.50
CA TYR A 353 -2.14 -4.83 -3.54
C TYR A 353 -3.43 -5.29 -2.84
N VAL A 354 -3.31 -5.57 -1.54
CA VAL A 354 -4.39 -6.15 -0.71
C VAL A 354 -4.68 -5.29 0.52
N LYS A 355 -4.40 -3.97 0.45
CA LYS A 355 -4.74 -3.05 1.54
C LYS A 355 -6.26 -2.93 1.62
N GLU A 356 -6.80 -3.17 2.80
CA GLU A 356 -8.21 -2.96 3.13
C GLU A 356 -8.37 -1.69 3.97
N LEU A 357 -9.60 -1.20 4.07
CA LEU A 357 -9.95 -0.15 5.01
C LEU A 357 -9.79 -0.65 6.45
N ASP A 358 -9.20 0.18 7.30
CA ASP A 358 -9.12 -0.09 8.71
C ASP A 358 -10.52 -0.06 9.33
N THR A 359 -10.88 -1.15 10.00
CA THR A 359 -12.15 -1.31 10.73
C THR A 359 -12.39 -0.24 11.80
N LEU A 360 -11.34 0.45 12.24
CA LEU A 360 -11.42 1.52 13.23
C LEU A 360 -11.89 2.86 12.66
N ASP A 361 -11.83 3.07 11.33
CA ASP A 361 -12.23 4.32 10.66
C ASP A 361 -13.72 4.28 10.24
N VAL A 362 -14.59 3.96 11.20
CA VAL A 362 -16.03 3.67 10.97
C VAL A 362 -16.75 4.85 10.33
N ASP A 363 -16.47 6.06 10.79
CA ASP A 363 -17.12 7.28 10.32
C ASP A 363 -16.69 7.66 8.90
N TYR A 364 -15.44 7.38 8.53
CA TYR A 364 -15.01 7.45 7.12
C TYR A 364 -15.77 6.43 6.29
N CYS A 365 -15.85 5.17 6.74
CA CYS A 365 -16.51 4.10 5.99
C CYS A 365 -18.00 4.40 5.72
N GLU A 366 -18.72 4.99 6.68
CA GLU A 366 -20.11 5.42 6.51
C GLU A 366 -20.25 6.56 5.51
N LEU A 367 -19.39 7.58 5.62
CA LEU A 367 -19.39 8.71 4.70
C LEU A 367 -19.00 8.28 3.29
N GLU A 368 -17.99 7.43 3.15
CA GLU A 368 -17.54 6.89 1.87
C GLU A 368 -18.67 6.19 1.14
N LYS A 369 -19.42 5.30 1.81
CA LYS A 369 -20.57 4.62 1.20
C LYS A 369 -21.58 5.62 0.67
N THR A 370 -21.94 6.60 1.49
CA THR A 370 -22.93 7.62 1.11
C THR A 370 -22.48 8.44 -0.11
N VAL A 371 -21.22 8.86 -0.14
CA VAL A 371 -20.68 9.74 -1.20
C VAL A 371 -20.36 8.97 -2.47
N ASN A 372 -19.72 7.80 -2.35
CA ASN A 372 -19.23 7.04 -3.50
C ASN A 372 -20.28 6.13 -4.14
N GLU A 373 -21.42 5.90 -3.48
CA GLU A 373 -22.61 5.26 -4.05
C GLU A 373 -23.62 6.29 -4.58
N GLU A 374 -23.42 7.58 -4.32
CA GLU A 374 -24.29 8.65 -4.82
C GLU A 374 -24.33 8.64 -6.36
N GLU A 375 -25.55 8.76 -6.90
CA GLU A 375 -25.78 8.84 -8.34
C GLU A 375 -25.18 10.11 -8.93
N TRP A 376 -24.98 10.11 -10.25
CA TRP A 376 -24.49 11.27 -10.95
C TRP A 376 -25.45 12.45 -10.81
N LEU A 377 -24.97 13.58 -10.29
CA LEU A 377 -25.72 14.82 -10.39
C LEU A 377 -25.68 15.30 -11.84
N THR A 378 -26.85 15.38 -12.46
CA THR A 378 -27.04 15.87 -13.83
C THR A 378 -27.81 17.19 -13.78
N LEU A 379 -27.41 18.16 -14.60
CA LEU A 379 -28.07 19.46 -14.72
C LEU A 379 -29.12 19.51 -15.83
#